data_AF-A0A9D5JNV3-F1
#
_entry.id   AF-A0A9D5JNV3-F1
#
_cell.length_a   1.000
_cell.length_b   1.000
_cell.length_c   1.000
_cell.angle_alpha   90.00
_cell.angle_beta   90.00
_cell.angle_gamma   90.00
#
_symmetry.space_group_name_H-M   'P 1'
#
loop_
_entity.id
_entity.type
_entity.pdbx_description
1 polymer ?
#
loop_
_entity_poly.entity_id
_entity_poly.type
_entity_poly.pdbx_seq_one_letter_code
_entity_poly.pdbx_strand_id
1 'polypeptide(L)'
;MDKEAIREFVRKECLSFIQEKINRIAERHKNIILFGAGHHAEYLLENFDFSALSIKAVVDSDPNRHSKFFFNHPILPPEKINEIDTDDTGIIIMAYESQRGMVEQLNSTLNKDMDIFTVYDKEKGESMDCSLYFYNMSKSSGNDRNILEKISAGYYTMCDYRNASGYLSKAGLEDGLLRDIENKEKIIKERFQNKRPNICLVILDCVRAKNLSCYGYGRRTSPFIDSLKSKSLFFENAFSNSNWTLPGHSTILTGKIPSHHGAWGGIKSYLSEKEERFPEVLQSKGYNTIGCFSITFMNQAFGTSKGFDFYEQGPIEDIIINPASLIMHRALEKVTSDKPFFMMLNFADAHSPFKSLMHRWGTPLAD
;
A
#
# COMPACT_ATOMS: atom_id res chain seq x y z
N MET A 1 -22.26 -32.93 1.13
CA MET A 1 -21.26 -32.44 0.15
C MET A 1 -19.93 -32.34 0.86
N ASP A 2 -18.90 -32.96 0.29
CA ASP A 2 -17.53 -32.88 0.80
C ASP A 2 -17.05 -31.41 0.81
N LYS A 3 -16.28 -31.02 1.83
CA LYS A 3 -15.70 -29.68 1.90
C LYS A 3 -14.83 -29.41 0.68
N GLU A 4 -14.16 -30.41 0.13
CA GLU A 4 -13.34 -30.29 -1.08
C GLU A 4 -14.19 -30.05 -2.34
N ALA A 5 -15.33 -30.73 -2.46
CA ALA A 5 -16.28 -30.52 -3.56
C ALA A 5 -16.97 -29.14 -3.50
N ILE A 6 -17.25 -28.61 -2.30
CA ILE A 6 -17.77 -27.24 -2.13
C ILE A 6 -16.72 -26.21 -2.56
N ARG A 7 -15.46 -26.45 -2.21
CA ARG A 7 -14.33 -25.57 -2.53
C ARG A 7 -14.11 -25.44 -4.03
N GLU A 8 -13.98 -26.58 -4.69
CA GLU A 8 -13.78 -26.62 -6.14
C GLU A 8 -14.97 -26.00 -6.91
N PHE A 9 -16.19 -26.17 -6.40
CA PHE A 9 -17.36 -25.49 -6.93
C PHE A 9 -17.29 -23.96 -6.79
N VAL A 10 -16.98 -23.43 -5.59
CA VAL A 10 -16.86 -21.98 -5.37
C VAL A 10 -15.75 -21.38 -6.22
N ARG A 11 -14.59 -22.02 -6.29
CA ARG A 11 -13.47 -21.61 -7.15
C ARG A 11 -13.90 -21.50 -8.60
N LYS A 12 -14.59 -22.51 -9.13
CA LYS A 12 -15.05 -22.54 -10.52
C LYS A 12 -16.06 -21.44 -10.84
N GLU A 13 -17.00 -21.18 -9.92
CA GLU A 13 -17.98 -20.09 -10.06
C GLU A 13 -17.31 -18.71 -10.03
N CYS A 14 -16.36 -18.47 -9.11
CA CYS A 14 -15.60 -17.22 -9.05
C CYS A 14 -14.79 -16.98 -10.33
N LEU A 15 -14.08 -18.01 -10.82
CA LEU A 15 -13.31 -17.92 -12.06
C LEU A 15 -14.22 -17.65 -13.26
N SER A 16 -15.35 -18.35 -13.36
CA SER A 16 -16.33 -18.14 -14.43
C SER A 16 -16.91 -16.71 -14.42
N PHE A 17 -17.23 -16.18 -13.24
CA PHE A 17 -17.74 -14.81 -13.10
C PHE A 17 -16.75 -13.77 -13.63
N ILE A 18 -15.47 -13.90 -13.29
CA ILE A 18 -14.44 -12.96 -13.72
C ILE A 18 -14.18 -13.10 -15.23
N GLN A 19 -14.14 -14.33 -15.75
CA GLN A 19 -14.00 -14.54 -17.19
C GLN A 19 -15.16 -13.89 -17.97
N GLU A 20 -16.38 -13.98 -17.47
CA GLU A 20 -17.53 -13.31 -18.08
C GLU A 20 -17.34 -11.78 -18.11
N LYS A 21 -16.75 -11.19 -17.06
CA LYS A 21 -16.44 -9.75 -17.04
C LYS A 21 -15.37 -9.37 -18.04
N ILE A 22 -14.29 -10.16 -18.14
CA ILE A 22 -13.23 -9.96 -19.13
C ILE A 22 -13.83 -10.01 -20.54
N ASN A 23 -14.72 -10.97 -20.81
CA ASN A 23 -15.42 -11.08 -22.10
C ASN A 23 -16.30 -9.86 -22.38
N ARG A 24 -17.05 -9.35 -21.39
CA ARG A 24 -17.85 -8.11 -21.53
C ARG A 24 -16.98 -6.87 -21.80
N ILE A 25 -15.77 -6.82 -21.23
CA ILE A 25 -14.80 -5.77 -21.56
C ILE A 25 -14.36 -5.92 -23.02
N ALA A 26 -14.04 -7.13 -23.46
CA ALA A 26 -13.61 -7.42 -24.83
C ALA A 26 -14.69 -7.14 -25.89
N GLU A 27 -15.98 -7.24 -25.54
CA GLU A 27 -17.10 -6.82 -26.41
C GLU A 27 -17.12 -5.30 -26.64
N ARG A 28 -16.64 -4.52 -25.67
CA ARG A 28 -16.69 -3.05 -25.70
C ARG A 28 -15.40 -2.43 -26.23
N HIS A 29 -14.25 -3.06 -25.96
CA HIS A 29 -12.92 -2.55 -26.26
C HIS A 29 -12.05 -3.67 -26.79
N LYS A 30 -11.59 -3.52 -28.03
CA LYS A 30 -10.66 -4.49 -28.61
C LYS A 30 -9.22 -4.28 -28.14
N ASN A 31 -8.85 -3.05 -27.81
CA ASN A 31 -7.52 -2.68 -27.37
C ASN A 31 -7.52 -2.41 -25.85
N ILE A 32 -6.49 -2.85 -25.13
CA ILE A 32 -6.34 -2.56 -23.70
C ILE A 32 -4.91 -2.15 -23.32
N ILE A 33 -4.79 -1.30 -22.30
CA ILE A 33 -3.54 -1.02 -21.59
C ILE A 33 -3.65 -1.65 -20.19
N LEU A 34 -2.64 -2.42 -19.82
CA LEU A 34 -2.52 -3.04 -18.51
C LEU A 34 -1.64 -2.17 -17.61
N PHE A 35 -2.13 -1.79 -16.43
CA PHE A 35 -1.33 -1.19 -15.37
C PHE A 35 -1.09 -2.24 -14.27
N GLY A 36 0.18 -2.47 -13.93
CA GLY A 36 0.62 -3.54 -13.06
C GLY A 36 1.18 -4.72 -13.86
N ALA A 37 2.44 -5.06 -13.60
CA ALA A 37 3.10 -6.28 -14.07
C ALA A 37 3.58 -7.14 -12.90
N GLY A 38 3.07 -6.89 -11.68
CA GLY A 38 3.38 -7.70 -10.51
C GLY A 38 2.86 -9.13 -10.60
N HIS A 39 3.22 -9.96 -9.64
CA HIS A 39 2.82 -11.38 -9.63
C HIS A 39 1.30 -11.58 -9.54
N HIS A 40 0.54 -10.61 -9.00
CA HIS A 40 -0.93 -10.63 -9.04
C HIS A 40 -1.45 -10.54 -10.48
N ALA A 41 -0.78 -9.77 -11.34
CA ALA A 41 -1.08 -9.70 -12.76
C ALA A 41 -0.69 -10.99 -13.50
N GLU A 42 0.43 -11.64 -13.14
CA GLU A 42 0.82 -12.95 -13.71
C GLU A 42 -0.26 -13.98 -13.48
N TYR A 43 -0.70 -14.08 -12.23
CA TYR A 43 -1.74 -15.01 -11.85
C TYR A 43 -3.03 -14.79 -12.65
N LEU A 44 -3.45 -13.52 -12.84
CA LEU A 44 -4.63 -13.20 -13.64
C LEU A 44 -4.46 -13.69 -15.09
N LEU A 45 -3.33 -13.40 -15.73
CA LEU A 45 -3.09 -13.80 -17.12
C LEU A 45 -2.90 -15.32 -17.29
N GLU A 46 -2.46 -16.03 -16.25
CA GLU A 46 -2.36 -17.50 -16.25
C GLU A 46 -3.70 -18.21 -16.05
N ASN A 47 -4.64 -17.59 -15.32
CA ASN A 47 -5.88 -18.24 -14.89
C ASN A 47 -7.12 -17.76 -15.65
N PHE A 48 -7.00 -16.67 -16.41
CA PHE A 48 -8.09 -16.12 -17.21
C PHE A 48 -7.66 -15.95 -18.66
N ASP A 49 -8.62 -16.10 -19.57
CA ASP A 49 -8.42 -15.94 -20.99
C ASP A 49 -8.56 -14.47 -21.38
N PHE A 50 -7.43 -13.86 -21.71
CA PHE A 50 -7.34 -12.50 -22.26
C PHE A 50 -7.19 -12.49 -23.80
N SER A 51 -7.28 -13.64 -24.48
CA SER A 51 -7.04 -13.75 -25.94
C SER A 51 -7.99 -12.91 -26.79
N ALA A 52 -9.19 -12.60 -26.26
CA ALA A 52 -10.14 -11.70 -26.89
C ALA A 52 -9.71 -10.22 -26.89
N LEU A 53 -8.70 -9.86 -26.09
CA LEU A 53 -8.20 -8.51 -25.89
C LEU A 53 -6.84 -8.31 -26.57
N SER A 54 -6.66 -7.18 -27.27
CA SER A 54 -5.37 -6.77 -27.82
C SER A 54 -4.63 -5.89 -26.82
N ILE A 55 -3.66 -6.47 -26.11
CA ILE A 55 -2.81 -5.73 -25.17
C ILE A 55 -1.87 -4.82 -25.97
N LYS A 56 -2.08 -3.51 -25.86
CA LYS A 56 -1.27 -2.48 -26.53
C LYS A 56 -0.01 -2.15 -25.76
N ALA A 57 -0.11 -2.15 -24.44
CA ALA A 57 1.00 -1.85 -23.55
C ALA A 57 0.77 -2.45 -22.16
N VAL A 58 1.87 -2.70 -21.48
CA VAL A 58 1.93 -3.00 -20.05
C VAL A 58 2.72 -1.89 -19.38
N VAL A 59 2.18 -1.33 -18.31
CA VAL A 59 2.77 -0.21 -17.58
C VAL A 59 3.00 -0.64 -16.13
N ASP A 60 4.22 -0.52 -15.63
CA ASP A 60 4.57 -0.85 -14.24
C ASP A 60 5.59 0.15 -13.70
N SER A 61 5.61 0.35 -12.38
CA SER A 61 6.59 1.22 -11.75
C SER A 61 8.03 0.71 -11.88
N ASP A 62 8.21 -0.59 -12.08
CA ASP A 62 9.50 -1.23 -12.36
C ASP A 62 9.57 -1.72 -13.82
N PRO A 63 10.12 -0.91 -14.75
CA PRO A 63 10.24 -1.31 -16.16
C PRO A 63 11.27 -2.42 -16.40
N ASN A 64 12.09 -2.76 -15.41
CA ASN A 64 13.07 -3.85 -15.52
C ASN A 64 12.52 -5.18 -15.01
N ARG A 65 11.33 -5.18 -14.40
CA ARG A 65 10.62 -6.38 -13.97
C ARG A 65 10.52 -7.38 -15.12
N HIS A 66 10.57 -8.68 -14.81
CA HIS A 66 10.42 -9.75 -15.80
C HIS A 66 11.39 -9.66 -16.99
N SER A 67 12.60 -9.18 -16.75
CA SER A 67 13.57 -8.90 -17.83
C SER A 67 13.03 -7.94 -18.91
N LYS A 68 12.18 -6.98 -18.49
CA LYS A 68 11.52 -5.92 -19.29
C LYS A 68 10.31 -6.36 -20.10
N PHE A 69 9.88 -7.62 -20.02
CA PHE A 69 8.73 -8.12 -20.79
C PHE A 69 7.73 -8.84 -19.91
N PHE A 70 6.46 -8.52 -20.09
CA PHE A 70 5.34 -9.17 -19.43
C PHE A 70 4.44 -9.82 -20.47
N PHE A 71 4.35 -11.15 -20.47
CA PHE A 71 3.59 -11.92 -21.48
C PHE A 71 3.89 -11.49 -22.94
N ASN A 72 5.17 -11.34 -23.27
CA ASN A 72 5.68 -10.87 -24.58
C ASN A 72 5.42 -9.40 -24.92
N HIS A 73 4.90 -8.61 -23.98
CA HIS A 73 4.74 -7.16 -24.14
C HIS A 73 5.84 -6.41 -23.38
N PRO A 74 6.49 -5.39 -23.96
CA PRO A 74 7.46 -4.59 -23.23
C PRO A 74 6.76 -3.88 -22.06
N ILE A 75 7.42 -3.86 -20.91
CA ILE A 75 6.97 -3.09 -19.75
C ILE A 75 7.44 -1.66 -19.94
N LEU A 76 6.48 -0.76 -20.09
CA LEU A 76 6.73 0.67 -20.17
C LEU A 76 6.71 1.26 -18.76
N PRO A 77 7.66 2.16 -18.45
CA PRO A 77 7.55 2.95 -17.24
C PRO A 77 6.38 3.96 -17.41
N PRO A 78 5.74 4.40 -16.32
CA PRO A 78 4.51 5.19 -16.39
C PRO A 78 4.67 6.52 -17.14
N GLU A 79 5.89 7.03 -17.26
CA GLU A 79 6.24 8.24 -18.00
C GLU A 79 6.09 8.12 -19.51
N LYS A 80 6.11 6.89 -20.02
CA LYS A 80 5.98 6.60 -21.46
C LYS A 80 4.53 6.35 -21.88
N ILE A 81 3.55 6.55 -20.99
CA ILE A 81 2.14 6.33 -21.29
C ILE A 81 1.66 7.12 -22.51
N ASN A 82 2.22 8.32 -22.72
CA ASN A 82 1.90 9.20 -23.84
C ASN A 82 2.44 8.74 -25.20
N GLU A 83 3.34 7.75 -25.20
CA GLU A 83 3.88 7.14 -26.43
C GLU A 83 2.93 6.07 -27.00
N ILE A 84 1.88 5.69 -26.26
CA ILE A 84 0.95 4.61 -26.62
C ILE A 84 -0.23 5.19 -27.41
N ASP A 85 -0.60 4.51 -28.50
CA ASP A 85 -1.83 4.78 -29.23
C ASP A 85 -3.04 4.31 -28.40
N THR A 86 -3.94 5.24 -28.09
CA THR A 86 -5.05 5.04 -27.17
C THR A 86 -6.41 5.07 -27.85
N ASP A 87 -6.45 5.07 -29.18
CA ASP A 87 -7.70 4.99 -29.92
C ASP A 87 -8.43 3.67 -29.60
N ASP A 88 -9.69 3.78 -29.15
CA ASP A 88 -10.56 2.64 -28.80
C ASP A 88 -9.93 1.68 -27.78
N THR A 89 -9.21 2.23 -26.80
CA THR A 89 -8.39 1.48 -25.84
C THR A 89 -8.93 1.57 -24.43
N GLY A 90 -9.35 0.45 -23.85
CA GLY A 90 -9.68 0.35 -22.43
C GLY A 90 -8.43 0.31 -21.54
N ILE A 91 -8.58 0.64 -20.26
CA ILE A 91 -7.50 0.50 -19.28
C ILE A 91 -7.93 -0.51 -18.23
N ILE A 92 -7.04 -1.42 -17.88
CA ILE A 92 -7.20 -2.34 -16.77
C ILE A 92 -6.07 -2.06 -15.77
N ILE A 93 -6.42 -1.59 -14.58
CA ILE A 93 -5.48 -1.50 -13.47
C ILE A 93 -5.60 -2.80 -12.68
N MET A 94 -4.50 -3.53 -12.59
CA MET A 94 -4.35 -4.70 -11.73
C MET A 94 -3.63 -4.25 -10.48
N ALA A 95 -4.38 -4.13 -9.40
CA ALA A 95 -3.85 -3.71 -8.10
C ALA A 95 -4.32 -4.66 -7.01
N TYR A 96 -3.68 -4.61 -5.85
CA TYR A 96 -4.17 -5.34 -4.69
C TYR A 96 -5.52 -4.72 -4.21
N GLU A 97 -6.48 -5.51 -3.77
CA GLU A 97 -7.65 -5.06 -2.98
C GLU A 97 -7.22 -4.25 -1.74
N SER A 98 -6.07 -4.54 -1.11
CA SER A 98 -5.52 -3.64 -0.10
C SER A 98 -5.24 -2.23 -0.64
N GLN A 99 -5.01 -2.06 -1.95
CA GLN A 99 -4.88 -0.77 -2.61
C GLN A 99 -6.22 -0.18 -3.07
N ARG A 100 -7.36 -0.83 -2.79
CA ARG A 100 -8.70 -0.37 -3.23
C ARG A 100 -9.03 1.06 -2.86
N GLY A 101 -8.72 1.48 -1.63
CA GLY A 101 -8.97 2.87 -1.21
C GLY A 101 -8.24 3.89 -2.07
N MET A 102 -7.03 3.55 -2.55
CA MET A 102 -6.26 4.41 -3.45
C MET A 102 -6.84 4.42 -4.87
N VAL A 103 -7.36 3.29 -5.34
CA VAL A 103 -8.01 3.24 -6.66
C VAL A 103 -9.40 3.89 -6.66
N GLU A 104 -10.15 3.80 -5.56
CA GLU A 104 -11.41 4.54 -5.36
C GLU A 104 -11.15 6.06 -5.32
N GLN A 105 -10.04 6.49 -4.72
CA GLN A 105 -9.59 7.89 -4.76
C GLN A 105 -9.15 8.32 -6.17
N LEU A 106 -8.49 7.44 -6.91
CA LEU A 106 -8.20 7.67 -8.33
C LEU A 106 -9.51 7.84 -9.12
N ASN A 107 -10.50 6.98 -8.87
CA ASN A 107 -11.82 7.05 -9.49
C ASN A 107 -12.53 8.38 -9.22
N SER A 108 -12.56 8.80 -7.95
CA SER A 108 -13.21 10.06 -7.55
C SER A 108 -12.51 11.28 -8.17
N THR A 109 -11.18 11.22 -8.32
CA THR A 109 -10.39 12.27 -8.98
C THR A 109 -10.65 12.35 -10.48
N LEU A 110 -10.89 11.20 -11.13
CA LEU A 110 -11.16 11.13 -12.56
C LEU A 110 -12.62 11.47 -12.92
N ASN A 111 -13.52 11.50 -11.94
CA ASN A 111 -14.96 11.77 -12.10
C ASN A 111 -15.59 10.98 -13.26
N LYS A 112 -15.22 9.70 -13.39
CA LYS A 112 -15.72 8.77 -14.40
C LYS A 112 -16.17 7.47 -13.73
N ASP A 113 -17.00 6.70 -14.42
CA ASP A 113 -17.42 5.38 -13.96
C ASP A 113 -16.31 4.35 -14.25
N MET A 114 -15.59 3.91 -13.21
CA MET A 114 -14.79 2.68 -13.27
C MET A 114 -15.62 1.47 -12.84
N ASP A 115 -15.58 0.42 -13.66
CA ASP A 115 -16.09 -0.88 -13.27
C ASP A 115 -15.03 -1.57 -12.40
N ILE A 116 -15.36 -1.84 -11.13
CA ILE A 116 -14.45 -2.46 -10.15
C ILE A 116 -14.79 -3.94 -10.01
N PHE A 117 -13.80 -4.82 -10.17
CA PHE A 117 -13.95 -6.26 -9.97
C PHE A 117 -12.89 -6.77 -9.00
N THR A 118 -13.30 -7.22 -7.81
CA THR A 118 -12.38 -7.84 -6.84
C THR A 118 -12.38 -9.36 -6.99
N VAL A 119 -11.19 -9.96 -7.09
CA VAL A 119 -10.97 -11.40 -7.11
C VAL A 119 -10.59 -11.88 -5.71
N TYR A 120 -11.46 -12.69 -5.09
CA TYR A 120 -11.17 -13.35 -3.82
C TYR A 120 -11.07 -14.86 -4.03
N ASP A 121 -9.90 -15.44 -3.76
CA ASP A 121 -9.69 -16.88 -3.58
C ASP A 121 -9.08 -17.06 -2.20
N LYS A 122 -9.82 -17.76 -1.32
CA LYS A 122 -9.44 -18.01 0.07
C LYS A 122 -8.71 -19.35 0.25
N GLU A 123 -8.45 -20.13 -0.80
CA GLU A 123 -8.27 -21.58 -0.66
C GLU A 123 -6.82 -22.08 -0.61
N LYS A 124 -5.82 -21.32 -1.08
CA LYS A 124 -4.40 -21.77 -1.03
C LYS A 124 -3.68 -21.44 0.27
N GLY A 125 -4.36 -20.81 1.23
CA GLY A 125 -3.67 -20.06 2.28
C GLY A 125 -2.94 -18.83 1.75
N GLU A 126 -2.95 -18.57 0.44
CA GLU A 126 -2.56 -17.35 -0.26
C GLU A 126 -3.82 -16.50 -0.44
N SER A 127 -3.77 -15.23 -0.05
CA SER A 127 -4.89 -14.33 -0.30
C SER A 127 -4.75 -13.87 -1.74
N MET A 128 -5.69 -14.22 -2.62
CA MET A 128 -5.88 -13.39 -3.81
C MET A 128 -6.39 -12.05 -3.34
N ASP A 129 -5.49 -11.09 -3.43
CA ASP A 129 -5.76 -9.72 -3.12
C ASP A 129 -5.49 -9.04 -4.47
N CYS A 130 -6.40 -9.20 -5.43
CA CYS A 130 -6.25 -8.61 -6.76
C CYS A 130 -7.59 -8.08 -7.23
N SER A 131 -7.60 -6.83 -7.65
CA SER A 131 -8.76 -6.13 -8.17
C SER A 131 -8.42 -5.60 -9.56
N LEU A 132 -9.34 -5.87 -10.48
CA LEU A 132 -9.35 -5.35 -11.85
C LEU A 132 -10.20 -4.08 -11.83
N TYR A 133 -9.57 -2.95 -12.13
CA TYR A 133 -10.28 -1.69 -12.30
C TYR A 133 -10.30 -1.36 -13.78
N PHE A 134 -11.49 -1.40 -14.36
CA PHE A 134 -11.68 -1.13 -15.77
C PHE A 134 -12.11 0.32 -15.98
N TYR A 135 -11.40 1.00 -16.88
CA TYR A 135 -11.69 2.36 -17.28
C TYR A 135 -11.93 2.43 -18.79
N ASN A 136 -13.06 3.02 -19.17
CA ASN A 136 -13.48 3.18 -20.57
C ASN A 136 -13.01 4.53 -21.13
N MET A 137 -12.10 4.48 -22.11
CA MET A 137 -11.74 5.64 -22.94
C MET A 137 -12.72 5.71 -24.12
N SER A 138 -13.92 6.25 -23.94
CA SER A 138 -14.81 6.50 -25.08
C SER A 138 -14.32 7.71 -25.89
N LYS A 139 -14.55 7.72 -27.21
CA LYS A 139 -14.14 8.79 -28.15
C LYS A 139 -14.52 10.18 -27.65
N SER A 140 -13.62 10.87 -26.95
CA SER A 140 -13.80 12.25 -26.53
C SER A 140 -12.56 13.11 -26.81
N SER A 141 -12.60 13.77 -27.97
CA SER A 141 -11.87 15.01 -28.31
C SER A 141 -10.78 15.47 -27.34
N GLY A 142 -9.51 15.15 -27.61
CA GLY A 142 -8.30 15.86 -27.14
C GLY A 142 -7.99 15.88 -25.62
N ASN A 143 -8.97 15.61 -24.76
CA ASN A 143 -8.88 15.75 -23.29
C ASN A 143 -8.45 14.45 -22.58
N ASP A 144 -8.39 13.34 -23.33
CA ASP A 144 -8.11 11.99 -22.81
C ASP A 144 -6.62 11.74 -22.48
N ARG A 145 -5.70 12.53 -23.05
CA ARG A 145 -4.27 12.48 -22.70
C ARG A 145 -4.02 12.84 -21.24
N ASN A 146 -4.68 13.88 -20.75
CA ASN A 146 -4.61 14.32 -19.36
C ASN A 146 -5.13 13.24 -18.38
N ILE A 147 -6.09 12.42 -18.83
CA ILE A 147 -6.67 11.35 -18.02
C ILE A 147 -5.68 10.18 -17.87
N LEU A 148 -5.04 9.75 -18.96
CA LEU A 148 -4.02 8.70 -18.92
C LEU A 148 -2.84 9.10 -18.04
N GLU A 149 -2.44 10.37 -18.15
CA GLU A 149 -1.45 10.99 -17.31
C GLU A 149 -1.86 10.97 -15.82
N LYS A 150 -3.13 11.29 -15.50
CA LYS A 150 -3.67 11.18 -14.13
C LYS A 150 -3.77 9.74 -13.61
N ILE A 151 -4.15 8.79 -14.45
CA ILE A 151 -4.18 7.35 -14.11
C ILE A 151 -2.76 6.87 -13.82
N SER A 152 -1.82 7.20 -14.71
CA SER A 152 -0.40 6.90 -14.56
C SER A 152 0.17 7.53 -13.29
N ALA A 153 -0.14 8.79 -13.02
CA ALA A 153 0.21 9.51 -11.80
C ALA A 153 -0.31 8.85 -10.52
N GLY A 154 -1.60 8.52 -10.49
CA GLY A 154 -2.22 7.83 -9.36
C GLY A 154 -1.62 6.45 -9.13
N TYR A 155 -1.48 5.67 -10.20
CA TYR A 155 -0.82 4.37 -10.18
C TYR A 155 0.62 4.46 -9.67
N TYR A 156 1.39 5.43 -10.14
CA TYR A 156 2.78 5.59 -9.73
C TYR A 156 2.88 6.01 -8.27
N THR A 157 1.96 6.84 -7.78
CA THR A 157 1.86 7.20 -6.36
C THR A 157 1.54 5.98 -5.48
N MET A 158 0.72 5.04 -5.97
CA MET A 158 0.41 3.79 -5.26
C MET A 158 1.62 2.85 -5.15
N CYS A 159 2.43 2.77 -6.20
CA CYS A 159 3.48 1.77 -6.32
C CYS A 159 4.87 2.30 -5.92
N ASP A 160 5.15 3.57 -6.20
CA ASP A 160 6.44 4.21 -5.99
C ASP A 160 6.30 5.74 -5.77
N TYR A 161 5.82 6.10 -4.58
CA TYR A 161 5.61 7.50 -4.18
C TYR A 161 6.81 8.43 -4.44
N ARG A 162 8.03 7.90 -4.26
CA ARG A 162 9.26 8.70 -4.36
C ARG A 162 9.57 9.07 -5.82
N ASN A 163 9.44 8.12 -6.74
CA ASN A 163 9.65 8.38 -8.17
C ASN A 163 8.42 9.05 -8.81
N ALA A 164 7.22 8.83 -8.26
CA ALA A 164 6.01 9.52 -8.67
C ALA A 164 6.20 11.04 -8.63
N SER A 165 6.67 11.62 -7.52
CA SER A 165 6.93 13.07 -7.40
C SER A 165 7.74 13.67 -8.55
N GLY A 166 8.79 12.96 -9.03
CA GLY A 166 9.61 13.41 -10.14
C GLY A 166 8.93 13.31 -11.52
N TYR A 167 8.13 12.27 -11.76
CA TYR A 167 7.32 12.16 -12.98
C TYR A 167 6.22 13.23 -13.02
N LEU A 168 5.51 13.35 -11.91
CA LEU A 168 4.41 14.25 -11.67
C LEU A 168 4.77 15.72 -11.96
N SER A 169 5.93 16.17 -11.45
CA SER A 169 6.46 17.51 -11.72
C SER A 169 6.78 17.76 -13.21
N LYS A 170 7.29 16.75 -13.92
CA LYS A 170 7.63 16.84 -15.35
C LYS A 170 6.41 16.80 -16.27
N ALA A 171 5.37 16.07 -15.87
CA ALA A 171 4.14 15.93 -16.65
C ALA A 171 3.25 17.19 -16.58
N GLY A 172 3.58 18.18 -15.73
CA GLY A 172 2.79 19.41 -15.59
C GLY A 172 1.39 19.17 -15.02
N LEU A 173 1.17 18.00 -14.41
CA LEU A 173 -0.12 17.56 -13.88
C LEU A 173 -0.39 18.18 -12.51
N GLU A 174 -0.23 19.50 -12.32
CA GLU A 174 -0.51 20.18 -11.04
C GLU A 174 -2.00 20.18 -10.62
N ASP A 175 -2.72 19.09 -10.86
CA ASP A 175 -4.06 18.84 -10.36
C ASP A 175 -4.03 18.54 -8.85
N GLY A 176 -5.18 18.67 -8.17
CA GLY A 176 -5.27 18.79 -6.70
C GLY A 176 -4.43 17.81 -5.86
N LEU A 177 -4.24 16.58 -6.33
CA LEU A 177 -3.40 15.55 -5.67
C LEU A 177 -1.91 15.95 -5.62
N LEU A 178 -1.39 16.57 -6.67
CA LEU A 178 -0.02 17.04 -6.81
C LEU A 178 0.22 18.34 -6.06
N ARG A 179 -0.72 19.28 -6.13
CA ARG A 179 -0.68 20.46 -5.25
C ARG A 179 -0.68 20.05 -3.79
N ASP A 180 -1.46 19.05 -3.39
CA ASP A 180 -1.43 18.57 -2.01
C ASP A 180 -0.10 17.91 -1.63
N ILE A 181 0.51 17.11 -2.52
CA ILE A 181 1.80 16.46 -2.25
C ILE A 181 2.96 17.46 -2.25
N GLU A 182 3.09 18.31 -3.28
CA GLU A 182 4.15 19.32 -3.38
C GLU A 182 3.96 20.43 -2.33
N ASN A 183 2.72 20.86 -2.05
CA ASN A 183 2.47 21.73 -0.90
C ASN A 183 2.87 21.03 0.38
N LYS A 184 2.55 19.75 0.60
CA LYS A 184 3.00 19.01 1.80
C LYS A 184 4.51 18.94 1.91
N GLU A 185 5.24 18.63 0.83
CA GLU A 185 6.70 18.63 0.83
C GLU A 185 7.30 20.02 1.08
N LYS A 186 6.74 21.05 0.45
CA LYS A 186 7.14 22.45 0.63
C LYS A 186 6.83 22.93 2.05
N ILE A 187 5.67 22.61 2.59
CA ILE A 187 5.26 22.84 3.99
C ILE A 187 6.21 22.13 4.94
N ILE A 188 6.57 20.86 4.69
CA ILE A 188 7.54 20.11 5.51
C ILE A 188 8.91 20.80 5.49
N LYS A 189 9.37 21.28 4.32
CA LYS A 189 10.65 21.98 4.16
C LYS A 189 10.65 23.38 4.79
N GLU A 190 9.60 24.18 4.60
CA GLU A 190 9.44 25.52 5.17
C GLU A 190 9.27 25.46 6.71
N ARG A 191 8.72 24.37 7.24
CA ARG A 191 8.51 24.14 8.69
C ARG A 191 9.73 23.69 9.48
N PHE A 192 10.89 23.49 8.86
CA PHE A 192 12.14 23.46 9.62
C PHE A 192 12.39 24.78 10.39
N GLN A 193 11.57 25.81 10.17
CA GLN A 193 11.52 27.05 10.95
C GLN A 193 10.59 27.00 12.19
N ASN A 194 9.78 25.96 12.37
CA ASN A 194 8.91 25.81 13.55
C ASN A 194 9.74 25.28 14.75
N LYS A 195 9.62 25.89 15.94
CA LYS A 195 10.46 25.54 17.11
C LYS A 195 10.28 24.09 17.62
N ARG A 196 9.25 23.37 17.18
CA ARG A 196 8.92 22.02 17.64
C ARG A 196 9.03 21.02 16.46
N PRO A 197 9.75 19.90 16.63
CA PRO A 197 9.95 18.94 15.55
C PRO A 197 8.68 18.12 15.29
N ASN A 198 8.49 17.71 14.03
CA ASN A 198 7.60 16.60 13.70
C ASN A 198 8.23 15.30 14.20
N ILE A 199 7.40 14.34 14.62
CA ILE A 199 7.86 13.06 15.18
C ILE A 199 7.25 11.93 14.35
N CYS A 200 8.09 11.06 13.79
CA CYS A 200 7.64 9.86 13.10
C CYS A 200 8.26 8.64 13.78
N LEU A 201 7.41 7.74 14.27
CA LEU A 201 7.78 6.47 14.86
C LEU A 201 7.39 5.34 13.91
N VAL A 202 8.38 4.71 13.29
CA VAL A 202 8.18 3.58 12.37
C VAL A 202 8.55 2.29 13.08
N ILE A 203 7.58 1.37 13.17
CA ILE A 203 7.72 0.07 13.81
C ILE A 203 7.62 -1.01 12.73
N LEU A 204 8.67 -1.81 12.63
CA LEU A 204 8.72 -2.97 11.75
C LEU A 204 8.36 -4.22 12.57
N ASP A 205 7.12 -4.69 12.44
CA ASP A 205 6.63 -5.85 13.18
C ASP A 205 7.37 -7.12 12.72
N CYS A 206 7.73 -7.98 13.68
CA CYS A 206 8.47 -9.23 13.46
C CYS A 206 9.85 -9.10 12.78
N VAL A 207 10.35 -7.89 12.52
CA VAL A 207 11.70 -7.68 12.00
C VAL A 207 12.73 -7.87 13.11
N ARG A 208 13.74 -8.70 12.83
CA ARG A 208 14.82 -8.99 13.78
C ARG A 208 16.09 -8.27 13.34
N ALA A 209 16.81 -7.68 14.29
CA ALA A 209 18.10 -7.04 14.04
C ALA A 209 19.08 -7.95 13.27
N LYS A 210 19.16 -9.24 13.64
CA LYS A 210 20.03 -10.23 12.96
C LYS A 210 19.73 -10.46 11.47
N ASN A 211 18.60 -9.97 10.95
CA ASN A 211 18.21 -10.09 9.55
C ASN A 211 18.36 -8.78 8.76
N LEU A 212 18.94 -7.73 9.36
CA LEU A 212 19.20 -6.44 8.72
C LEU A 212 20.69 -6.32 8.37
N SER A 213 21.02 -5.84 7.18
CA SER A 213 22.41 -5.66 6.73
C SER A 213 23.17 -4.65 7.58
N CYS A 214 22.51 -3.61 8.11
CA CYS A 214 23.12 -2.64 9.03
C CYS A 214 23.59 -3.25 10.38
N TYR A 215 23.10 -4.44 10.73
CA TYR A 215 23.48 -5.22 11.90
C TYR A 215 24.35 -6.45 11.55
N GLY A 216 24.87 -6.52 10.31
CA GLY A 216 25.83 -7.55 9.88
C GLY A 216 25.20 -8.79 9.24
N TYR A 217 23.93 -8.73 8.81
CA TYR A 217 23.34 -9.82 8.02
C TYR A 217 24.05 -9.96 6.67
N GLY A 218 24.34 -11.21 6.26
CA GLY A 218 25.13 -11.49 5.04
C GLY A 218 24.45 -11.15 3.71
N ARG A 219 23.17 -10.77 3.71
CA ARG A 219 22.45 -10.27 2.55
C ARG A 219 22.09 -8.80 2.76
N ARG A 220 22.07 -8.00 1.69
CA ARG A 220 21.72 -6.57 1.70
C ARG A 220 20.19 -6.36 1.82
N THR A 221 19.63 -6.67 2.97
CA THR A 221 18.18 -6.66 3.21
C THR A 221 17.60 -5.31 3.62
N SER A 222 18.42 -4.36 4.03
CA SER A 222 17.94 -3.08 4.57
C SER A 222 18.62 -1.84 3.99
N PRO A 223 18.84 -1.73 2.66
CA PRO A 223 19.68 -0.69 2.07
C PRO A 223 19.27 0.74 2.43
N PHE A 224 17.96 1.02 2.57
CA PHE A 224 17.47 2.32 3.03
C PHE A 224 17.88 2.60 4.49
N ILE A 225 17.68 1.66 5.41
CA ILE A 225 18.06 1.78 6.82
C ILE A 225 19.59 1.89 6.95
N ASP A 226 20.33 1.10 6.16
CA ASP A 226 21.79 1.15 6.10
C ASP A 226 22.28 2.57 5.73
N SER A 227 21.61 3.22 4.77
CA SER A 227 21.92 4.59 4.37
C SER A 227 21.70 5.62 5.49
N LEU A 228 20.76 5.36 6.42
CA LEU A 228 20.47 6.22 7.56
C LEU A 228 21.48 6.06 8.70
N LYS A 229 22.16 4.91 8.80
CA LYS A 229 23.07 4.59 9.91
C LYS A 229 24.16 5.66 10.10
N SER A 230 24.73 6.16 9.00
CA SER A 230 25.79 7.19 9.05
C SER A 230 25.32 8.58 9.46
N LYS A 231 24.01 8.83 9.45
CA LYS A 231 23.39 10.15 9.68
C LYS A 231 22.49 10.17 10.91
N SER A 232 22.46 9.08 11.67
CA SER A 232 21.53 8.84 12.77
C SER A 232 22.25 8.32 14.00
N LEU A 233 21.60 8.44 15.16
CA LEU A 233 21.98 7.63 16.31
C LEU A 233 21.57 6.18 16.05
N PHE A 234 22.53 5.26 16.14
CA PHE A 234 22.34 3.84 15.89
C PHE A 234 22.55 3.05 17.18
N PHE A 235 21.52 2.31 17.60
CA PHE A 235 21.58 1.51 18.82
C PHE A 235 21.90 0.05 18.46
N GLU A 236 23.04 -0.44 18.92
CA GLU A 236 23.43 -1.85 18.78
C GLU A 236 22.65 -2.76 19.74
N ASN A 237 22.22 -2.19 20.87
CA ASN A 237 21.53 -2.90 21.94
C ASN A 237 20.18 -2.22 22.23
N ALA A 238 19.17 -2.56 21.44
CA ALA A 238 17.79 -2.15 21.64
C ALA A 238 16.91 -3.38 21.87
N PHE A 239 16.18 -3.42 22.99
CA PHE A 239 15.39 -4.59 23.40
C PHE A 239 13.90 -4.24 23.44
N SER A 240 13.08 -5.16 22.94
CA SER A 240 11.63 -5.08 23.13
C SER A 240 11.25 -5.55 24.53
N ASN A 241 10.31 -4.86 25.18
CA ASN A 241 9.75 -5.26 26.48
C ASN A 241 8.73 -6.42 26.36
N SER A 242 8.41 -6.85 25.14
CA SER A 242 7.58 -8.02 24.89
C SER A 242 7.92 -8.68 23.55
N ASN A 243 7.66 -9.98 23.45
CA ASN A 243 7.75 -10.76 22.23
C ASN A 243 6.45 -10.77 21.40
N TRP A 244 5.40 -10.08 21.84
CA TRP A 244 4.09 -10.05 21.19
C TRP A 244 3.62 -8.62 20.89
N THR A 245 2.88 -8.45 19.79
CA THR A 245 2.48 -7.16 19.21
C THR A 245 1.77 -6.25 20.20
N LEU A 246 0.63 -6.67 20.76
CA LEU A 246 -0.19 -5.80 21.62
C LEU A 246 0.58 -5.34 22.88
N PRO A 247 1.23 -6.21 23.67
CA PRO A 247 2.02 -5.77 24.82
C PRO A 247 3.21 -4.89 24.42
N GLY A 248 3.92 -5.23 23.33
CA GLY A 248 5.07 -4.45 22.86
C GLY A 248 4.67 -3.02 22.47
N HIS A 249 3.58 -2.87 21.72
CA HIS A 249 3.04 -1.55 21.36
C HIS A 249 2.47 -0.83 22.58
N SER A 250 1.82 -1.54 23.51
CA SER A 250 1.32 -0.95 24.74
C SER A 250 2.43 -0.38 25.61
N THR A 251 3.59 -1.04 25.66
CA THR A 251 4.78 -0.50 26.33
C THR A 251 5.28 0.78 25.66
N ILE A 252 5.29 0.85 24.33
CA ILE A 252 5.65 2.07 23.59
C ILE A 252 4.66 3.20 23.87
N LEU A 253 3.35 2.90 23.85
CA LEU A 253 2.30 3.88 24.06
C LEU A 253 2.30 4.45 25.48
N THR A 254 2.59 3.64 26.49
CA THR A 254 2.45 4.02 27.91
C THR A 254 3.78 4.32 28.63
N GLY A 255 4.91 3.90 28.06
CA GLY A 255 6.20 3.91 28.75
C GLY A 255 6.31 2.92 29.91
N LYS A 256 5.35 2.00 30.07
CA LYS A 256 5.31 1.01 31.16
C LYS A 256 5.60 -0.39 30.64
N ILE A 257 6.10 -1.27 31.49
CA ILE A 257 6.26 -2.70 31.13
C ILE A 257 4.91 -3.43 31.14
N PRO A 258 4.80 -4.60 30.47
CA PRO A 258 3.55 -5.38 30.42
C PRO A 258 2.91 -5.62 31.77
N SER A 259 3.73 -5.78 32.81
CA SER A 259 3.21 -6.05 34.15
C SER A 259 2.41 -4.91 34.78
N HIS A 260 2.57 -3.69 34.28
CA HIS A 260 1.94 -2.49 34.81
C HIS A 260 0.75 -2.03 33.97
N HIS A 261 0.87 -2.06 32.63
CA HIS A 261 -0.19 -1.54 31.76
C HIS A 261 -1.32 -2.56 31.46
N GLY A 262 -1.20 -3.82 31.91
CA GLY A 262 -2.34 -4.74 31.88
C GLY A 262 -2.61 -5.43 30.53
N ALA A 263 -1.82 -5.16 29.49
CA ALA A 263 -1.95 -5.83 28.19
C ALA A 263 -0.89 -6.92 28.05
N TRP A 264 -1.16 -8.13 28.56
CA TRP A 264 -0.15 -9.19 28.74
C TRP A 264 -0.23 -10.34 27.72
N GLY A 265 -1.37 -10.56 27.04
CA GLY A 265 -1.58 -11.85 26.35
C GLY A 265 -3.03 -12.32 26.33
N GLY A 266 -3.56 -12.76 25.18
CA GLY A 266 -4.80 -13.55 25.08
C GLY A 266 -6.09 -12.79 24.72
N ILE A 267 -7.19 -13.54 24.53
CA ILE A 267 -8.49 -13.07 23.98
C ILE A 267 -9.17 -11.96 24.80
N LYS A 268 -8.76 -11.75 26.06
CA LYS A 268 -9.30 -10.70 26.95
C LYS A 268 -8.28 -9.60 27.30
N SER A 269 -7.14 -9.57 26.63
CA SER A 269 -6.09 -8.58 26.87
C SER A 269 -6.43 -7.28 26.14
N TYR A 270 -6.62 -6.18 26.88
CA TYR A 270 -6.81 -4.84 26.33
C TYR A 270 -6.01 -3.83 27.15
N LEU A 271 -5.60 -2.73 26.53
CA LEU A 271 -4.96 -1.61 27.20
C LEU A 271 -6.03 -0.76 27.89
N SER A 272 -5.89 -0.56 29.20
CA SER A 272 -6.91 0.16 29.99
C SER A 272 -7.03 1.63 29.54
N GLU A 273 -8.25 2.16 29.54
CA GLU A 273 -8.52 3.59 29.30
C GLU A 273 -7.93 4.51 30.37
N LYS A 274 -7.63 3.96 31.55
CA LYS A 274 -6.97 4.70 32.65
C LYS A 274 -5.49 4.98 32.39
N GLU A 275 -4.86 4.24 31.47
CA GLU A 275 -3.48 4.49 31.10
C GLU A 275 -3.37 5.79 30.30
N GLU A 276 -2.53 6.70 30.76
CA GLU A 276 -2.09 7.83 29.94
C GLU A 276 -1.17 7.31 28.85
N ARG A 277 -1.41 7.75 27.62
CA ARG A 277 -0.63 7.33 26.45
C ARG A 277 0.11 8.53 25.89
N PHE A 278 1.35 8.34 25.46
CA PHE A 278 2.18 9.42 24.90
C PHE A 278 1.53 10.17 23.72
N PRO A 279 0.72 9.55 22.83
CA PRO A 279 -0.06 10.29 21.85
C PRO A 279 -1.01 11.33 22.48
N GLU A 280 -1.67 11.02 23.60
CA GLU A 280 -2.51 11.99 24.32
C GLU A 280 -1.69 13.17 24.84
N VAL A 281 -0.49 12.89 25.37
CA VAL A 281 0.44 13.92 25.83
C VAL A 281 0.81 14.84 24.66
N LEU A 282 1.17 14.29 23.50
CA LEU A 282 1.50 15.09 22.31
C LEU A 282 0.31 15.89 21.77
N GLN A 283 -0.88 15.27 21.72
CA GLN A 283 -2.13 15.94 21.34
C GLN A 283 -2.39 17.15 22.22
N SER A 284 -2.22 17.02 23.55
CA SER A 284 -2.35 18.14 24.51
C SER A 284 -1.31 19.25 24.29
N LYS A 285 -0.19 18.95 23.63
CA LYS A 285 0.85 19.93 23.25
C LYS A 285 0.63 20.52 21.86
N GLY A 286 -0.50 20.24 21.21
CA GLY A 286 -0.89 20.80 19.92
C GLY A 286 -0.32 20.04 18.72
N TYR A 287 0.10 18.79 18.90
CA TYR A 287 0.43 17.91 17.78
C TYR A 287 -0.85 17.35 17.15
N ASN A 288 -0.86 17.23 15.83
CA ASN A 288 -1.78 16.35 15.10
C ASN A 288 -1.26 14.91 15.22
N THR A 289 -2.04 14.00 15.80
CA THR A 289 -1.60 12.64 16.12
C THR A 289 -2.23 11.60 15.18
N ILE A 290 -1.38 10.86 14.46
CA ILE A 290 -1.77 9.96 13.38
C ILE A 290 -1.26 8.55 13.72
N GLY A 291 -2.16 7.58 13.81
CA GLY A 291 -1.82 6.17 14.05
C GLY A 291 -2.31 5.30 12.89
N CYS A 292 -1.41 4.59 12.22
CA CYS A 292 -1.76 3.70 11.12
C CYS A 292 -1.04 2.35 11.28
N PHE A 293 -1.79 1.27 11.38
CA PHE A 293 -1.27 -0.04 11.77
C PHE A 293 -1.68 -1.14 10.80
N SER A 294 -0.73 -1.94 10.33
CA SER A 294 -0.99 -3.07 9.42
C SER A 294 -1.65 -4.28 10.08
N ILE A 295 -1.67 -4.37 11.42
CA ILE A 295 -1.98 -5.60 12.15
C ILE A 295 -3.23 -5.49 13.04
N THR A 296 -4.05 -6.54 13.06
CA THR A 296 -5.33 -6.61 13.79
C THR A 296 -5.17 -6.43 15.31
N PHE A 297 -4.02 -6.75 15.90
CA PHE A 297 -3.80 -6.56 17.34
C PHE A 297 -3.67 -5.09 17.76
N MET A 298 -3.58 -4.18 16.78
CA MET A 298 -3.72 -2.74 16.97
C MET A 298 -5.16 -2.28 16.72
N ASN A 299 -6.14 -3.17 16.83
CA ASN A 299 -7.54 -2.78 16.78
C ASN A 299 -7.91 -1.92 18.01
N GLN A 300 -8.68 -0.86 17.79
CA GLN A 300 -9.24 -0.01 18.85
C GLN A 300 -10.01 -0.77 19.94
N ALA A 301 -10.58 -1.93 19.61
CA ALA A 301 -11.20 -2.85 20.57
C ALA A 301 -10.23 -3.35 21.66
N PHE A 302 -8.92 -3.30 21.39
CA PHE A 302 -7.87 -3.57 22.37
C PHE A 302 -7.43 -2.32 23.14
N GLY A 303 -8.14 -1.19 23.01
CA GLY A 303 -7.85 0.05 23.73
C GLY A 303 -6.57 0.75 23.25
N THR A 304 -6.24 0.65 21.97
CA THR A 304 -4.98 1.17 21.41
C THR A 304 -5.09 2.58 20.80
N SER A 305 -6.31 3.09 20.64
CA SER A 305 -6.59 4.30 19.85
C SER A 305 -6.60 5.64 20.60
N LYS A 306 -6.61 5.71 21.95
CA LYS A 306 -6.58 7.02 22.65
C LYS A 306 -5.39 7.85 22.20
N GLY A 307 -5.67 9.15 22.09
CA GLY A 307 -4.66 10.17 21.84
C GLY A 307 -4.27 10.31 20.39
N PHE A 308 -4.90 9.57 19.48
CA PHE A 308 -4.78 9.74 18.03
C PHE A 308 -5.97 10.53 17.47
N ASP A 309 -5.70 11.63 16.78
CA ASP A 309 -6.70 12.38 15.99
C ASP A 309 -7.17 11.57 14.77
N PHE A 310 -6.27 10.78 14.18
CA PHE A 310 -6.59 9.79 13.16
C PHE A 310 -6.07 8.42 13.56
N TYR A 311 -6.94 7.41 13.49
CA TYR A 311 -6.60 6.04 13.85
C TYR A 311 -7.07 5.06 12.78
N GLU A 312 -6.13 4.31 12.24
CA GLU A 312 -6.39 3.27 11.26
C GLU A 312 -5.68 1.97 11.62
N GLN A 313 -6.38 0.86 11.38
CA GLN A 313 -5.98 -0.48 11.75
C GLN A 313 -6.24 -1.47 10.60
N GLY A 314 -5.53 -2.59 10.60
CA GLY A 314 -5.83 -3.74 9.75
C GLY A 314 -7.23 -4.33 10.03
N PRO A 315 -7.84 -5.04 9.06
CA PRO A 315 -9.16 -5.64 9.21
C PRO A 315 -9.18 -6.73 10.29
N ILE A 316 -10.37 -7.00 10.84
CA ILE A 316 -10.57 -7.88 12.01
C ILE A 316 -10.68 -9.36 11.60
N GLU A 317 -11.15 -9.64 10.39
CA GLU A 317 -11.81 -10.91 10.06
C GLU A 317 -10.88 -12.01 9.53
N ASP A 318 -9.60 -11.74 9.35
CA ASP A 318 -8.53 -12.69 9.06
C ASP A 318 -7.21 -11.96 9.43
N ILE A 319 -6.07 -12.64 9.71
CA ILE A 319 -4.76 -11.96 9.88
C ILE A 319 -4.33 -11.43 8.51
N ILE A 320 -4.99 -10.37 8.04
CA ILE A 320 -4.71 -9.68 6.79
C ILE A 320 -3.82 -8.50 7.17
N ILE A 321 -2.60 -8.57 6.68
CA ILE A 321 -1.59 -7.53 6.83
C ILE A 321 -1.80 -6.53 5.69
N ASN A 322 -2.14 -5.29 6.03
CA ASN A 322 -2.14 -4.21 5.05
C ASN A 322 -0.69 -3.91 4.63
N PRO A 323 -0.41 -3.71 3.33
CA PRO A 323 0.94 -3.39 2.87
C PRO A 323 1.37 -2.03 3.42
N ALA A 324 2.65 -1.92 3.79
CA ALA A 324 3.19 -0.68 4.34
C ALA A 324 3.07 0.55 3.42
N SER A 325 3.02 0.37 2.09
CA SER A 325 2.75 1.48 1.14
C SER A 325 1.37 2.11 1.36
N LEU A 326 0.33 1.29 1.55
CA LEU A 326 -1.02 1.76 1.86
C LEU A 326 -1.06 2.50 3.20
N ILE A 327 -0.47 1.88 4.23
CA ILE A 327 -0.42 2.47 5.58
C ILE A 327 0.29 3.83 5.53
N MET A 328 1.40 3.92 4.81
CA MET A 328 2.13 5.18 4.63
C MET A 328 1.29 6.23 3.89
N HIS A 329 0.65 5.87 2.78
CA HIS A 329 -0.20 6.78 2.01
C HIS A 329 -1.30 7.39 2.88
N ARG A 330 -2.07 6.54 3.55
CA ARG A 330 -3.19 6.99 4.39
C ARG A 330 -2.74 7.86 5.56
N ALA A 331 -1.56 7.57 6.13
CA ALA A 331 -0.98 8.43 7.15
C ALA A 331 -0.58 9.81 6.58
N LEU A 332 0.05 9.86 5.41
CA LEU A 332 0.43 11.10 4.74
C LEU A 332 -0.78 11.96 4.35
N GLU A 333 -1.93 11.35 4.03
CA GLU A 333 -3.17 12.10 3.77
C GLU A 333 -3.58 12.98 4.95
N LYS A 334 -3.34 12.52 6.17
CA LYS A 334 -3.76 13.19 7.41
C LYS A 334 -2.76 14.21 7.94
N VAL A 335 -1.58 14.31 7.30
CA VAL A 335 -0.62 15.37 7.61
C VAL A 335 -1.19 16.71 7.13
N THR A 336 -1.40 17.63 8.08
CA THR A 336 -1.87 18.98 7.83
C THR A 336 -0.75 20.02 7.98
N SER A 337 -0.94 21.18 7.37
CA SER A 337 0.06 22.25 7.29
C SER A 337 0.02 23.28 8.42
N ASP A 338 -0.88 23.11 9.39
CA ASP A 338 -1.17 24.06 10.47
C ASP A 338 -0.60 23.63 11.84
N LYS A 339 -0.41 22.32 12.07
CA LYS A 339 0.13 21.77 13.33
C LYS A 339 1.38 20.89 13.13
N PRO A 340 2.34 20.82 14.09
CA PRO A 340 3.34 19.75 14.07
C PRO A 340 2.62 18.41 14.17
N PHE A 341 3.18 17.33 13.60
CA PHE A 341 2.53 16.03 13.64
C PHE A 341 3.37 15.00 14.42
N PHE A 342 2.65 14.06 15.01
CA PHE A 342 3.18 12.79 15.47
C PHE A 342 2.53 11.69 14.68
N MET A 343 3.35 10.83 14.09
CA MET A 343 2.89 9.70 13.30
C MET A 343 3.48 8.42 13.86
N MET A 344 2.63 7.43 14.12
CA MET A 344 3.03 6.09 14.51
C MET A 344 2.59 5.11 13.41
N LEU A 345 3.58 4.50 12.76
CA LEU A 345 3.38 3.55 11.67
C LEU A 345 3.82 2.17 12.12
N ASN A 346 2.96 1.17 11.95
CA ASN A 346 3.32 -0.24 12.12
C ASN A 346 3.19 -0.95 10.78
N PHE A 347 4.30 -1.56 10.36
CA PHE A 347 4.40 -2.37 9.14
C PHE A 347 4.58 -3.82 9.53
N ALA A 348 3.66 -4.68 9.11
CA ALA A 348 3.66 -6.10 9.49
C ALA A 348 4.09 -7.03 8.35
N ASP A 349 4.79 -6.51 7.36
CA ASP A 349 5.23 -7.24 6.17
C ASP A 349 6.13 -8.45 6.47
N ALA A 350 6.86 -8.42 7.59
CA ALA A 350 7.69 -9.56 8.04
C ALA A 350 6.93 -10.52 8.97
N HIS A 351 5.61 -10.40 9.13
CA HIS A 351 4.81 -11.24 10.01
C HIS A 351 4.36 -12.53 9.29
N SER A 352 4.16 -13.61 10.07
CA SER A 352 3.64 -14.88 9.56
C SER A 352 2.15 -14.79 9.17
N PRO A 353 1.66 -15.50 8.15
CA PRO A 353 2.41 -16.37 7.24
C PRO A 353 3.42 -15.57 6.44
N PHE A 354 4.67 -16.06 6.36
CA PHE A 354 5.71 -15.53 5.47
C PHE A 354 5.33 -15.88 4.03
N LYS A 355 4.21 -15.35 3.57
CA LYS A 355 3.94 -15.23 2.15
C LYS A 355 5.08 -14.38 1.65
N SER A 356 5.74 -14.83 0.59
CA SER A 356 6.64 -13.93 -0.10
C SER A 356 5.81 -12.68 -0.39
N LEU A 357 6.09 -11.60 0.31
CA LEU A 357 5.55 -10.33 -0.09
C LEU A 357 6.30 -9.86 -1.35
N MET A 358 7.19 -10.68 -1.94
CA MET A 358 7.68 -10.48 -3.31
C MET A 358 6.52 -10.31 -4.31
N HIS A 359 5.34 -10.90 -4.04
CA HIS A 359 4.16 -10.70 -4.87
C HIS A 359 3.70 -9.21 -4.86
N ARG A 360 3.80 -8.51 -3.71
CA ARG A 360 3.29 -7.15 -3.46
C ARG A 360 4.32 -6.02 -3.61
N TRP A 361 5.60 -6.31 -3.49
CA TRP A 361 6.62 -5.30 -3.20
C TRP A 361 7.54 -4.93 -4.35
N GLY A 362 7.25 -5.41 -5.56
CA GLY A 362 8.19 -5.26 -6.64
C GLY A 362 9.45 -6.09 -6.46
N THR A 363 10.23 -6.18 -7.51
CA THR A 363 11.44 -7.00 -7.57
C THR A 363 12.44 -6.51 -6.51
N PRO A 364 12.90 -7.35 -5.56
CA PRO A 364 13.98 -6.95 -4.67
C PRO A 364 15.26 -6.86 -5.49
N LEU A 365 15.73 -5.64 -5.72
CA LEU A 365 17.09 -5.32 -6.16
C LEU A 365 17.51 -5.99 -7.48
N ALA A 366 17.24 -5.32 -8.60
CA ALA A 366 18.23 -5.34 -9.66
C ALA A 366 19.43 -4.51 -9.16
N ASP A 367 20.48 -5.24 -8.77
CA ASP A 367 21.85 -4.86 -8.37
C ASP A 367 22.10 -4.32 -6.93
#